data_AF-A0A7S4HF50-F1
#
_entry.id   AF-A0A7S4HF50-F1
#
_cell.length_a   1.000
_cell.length_b   1.000
_cell.length_c   1.000
_cell.angle_alpha   90.00
_cell.angle_beta   90.00
_cell.angle_gamma   90.00
#
_symmetry.space_group_name_H-M   'P 1'
#
loop_
_entity.id
_entity.type
_entity.pdbx_description
1 polymer ?
#
loop_
_entity_poly.entity_id
_entity_poly.type
_entity_poly.pdbx_seq_one_letter_code
_entity_poly.pdbx_strand_id
1 'polypeptide(L)'
;QAALGIAGKVRALEAKEGCKGKGAAVLSAVMATNLPPAHPLREALTSALAPLVTPLDAASSDEDKKEKPRPLSPEAEVLLSLLVLILVIDAKKKEEGCALADTLYERLSAWNRRTLDPFAERLYFYASWAYECAGKLQDMRSKLLAAHRTACLHHNTACQATTLNLLLRNYLHYRLFDQADKLLTKATFPEQASITQTARFLYYNGRISCSL
;
A
#
# COMPACT_ATOMS: atom_id res chain seq x y z
N GLN A 1 -16.40 16.47 -25.40
CA GLN A 1 -17.50 15.47 -25.40
C GLN A 1 -17.05 14.06 -24.98
N ALA A 2 -15.78 13.65 -25.07
CA ALA A 2 -15.31 12.33 -24.62
C ALA A 2 -15.25 12.13 -23.08
N ALA A 3 -15.03 13.19 -22.29
CA ALA A 3 -14.96 13.10 -20.82
C ALA A 3 -16.32 12.76 -20.16
N LEU A 4 -17.43 13.14 -20.80
CA LEU A 4 -18.78 12.80 -20.34
C LEU A 4 -19.14 11.34 -20.59
N GLY A 5 -18.58 10.72 -21.64
CA GLY A 5 -18.80 9.30 -21.95
C GLY A 5 -18.12 8.37 -20.94
N ILE A 6 -16.94 8.74 -20.43
CA ILE A 6 -16.23 7.96 -19.41
C ILE A 6 -17.01 8.03 -18.08
N ALA A 7 -17.45 9.21 -17.66
CA ALA A 7 -18.24 9.38 -16.44
C ALA A 7 -19.61 8.67 -16.50
N GLY A 8 -20.24 8.62 -17.67
CA GLY A 8 -21.48 7.87 -17.89
C GLY A 8 -21.29 6.35 -17.82
N LYS A 9 -20.15 5.84 -18.31
CA LYS A 9 -19.82 4.41 -18.27
C LYS A 9 -19.42 3.93 -16.88
N VAL A 10 -18.80 4.80 -16.07
CA VAL A 10 -18.53 4.51 -14.65
C VAL A 10 -19.84 4.44 -13.84
N ARG A 11 -20.76 5.39 -14.02
CA ARG A 11 -22.06 5.38 -13.32
C ARG A 11 -22.97 4.21 -13.69
N ALA A 12 -22.93 3.75 -14.95
CA ALA A 12 -23.73 2.60 -15.38
C ALA A 12 -23.25 1.26 -14.75
N LEU A 13 -21.98 1.19 -14.33
CA LEU A 13 -21.40 0.00 -13.69
C LEU A 13 -21.63 -0.05 -12.17
N GLU A 14 -21.97 1.08 -11.55
CA GLU A 14 -22.29 1.20 -10.11
C GLU A 14 -23.69 0.67 -9.75
N ALA A 15 -24.59 0.54 -10.72
CA ALA A 15 -25.99 0.19 -10.49
C ALA A 15 -26.31 -1.32 -10.40
N LYS A 16 -25.31 -2.21 -10.47
CA LYS A 16 -25.51 -3.67 -10.32
C LYS A 16 -24.55 -4.24 -9.28
N GLU A 17 -25.11 -4.46 -8.10
CA GLU A 17 -24.71 -5.27 -6.94
C GLU A 17 -23.37 -6.04 -7.03
N GLY A 18 -22.53 -5.89 -6.00
CA GLY A 18 -21.44 -6.83 -5.67
C GLY A 18 -20.01 -6.45 -6.12
N CYS A 19 -19.47 -5.32 -5.65
CA CYS A 19 -18.18 -4.73 -6.06
C CYS A 19 -16.88 -5.53 -5.81
N LYS A 20 -16.89 -6.81 -5.41
CA LYS A 20 -15.64 -7.55 -5.15
C LYS A 20 -14.94 -8.09 -6.41
N GLY A 21 -15.67 -8.33 -7.51
CA GLY A 21 -15.10 -8.93 -8.73
C GLY A 21 -14.70 -7.92 -9.81
N LYS A 22 -15.43 -6.81 -9.95
CA LYS A 22 -15.28 -5.88 -11.09
C LYS A 22 -13.97 -5.07 -11.03
N GLY A 23 -13.48 -4.77 -9.82
CA GLY A 23 -12.23 -4.01 -9.64
C GLY A 23 -11.00 -4.76 -10.16
N ALA A 24 -10.91 -6.08 -9.89
CA ALA A 24 -9.80 -6.91 -10.36
C ALA A 24 -9.77 -7.04 -11.90
N ALA A 25 -10.95 -7.19 -12.52
CA ALA A 25 -11.06 -7.24 -13.99
C ALA A 25 -10.64 -5.92 -14.65
N VAL A 26 -11.09 -4.78 -14.12
CA VAL A 26 -10.70 -3.46 -14.61
C VAL A 26 -9.19 -3.23 -14.43
N LEU A 27 -8.60 -3.67 -13.32
CA LEU A 27 -7.16 -3.52 -13.10
C LEU A 27 -6.33 -4.39 -14.02
N SER A 28 -6.79 -5.62 -14.33
CA SER A 28 -6.12 -6.46 -15.32
C SER A 28 -6.09 -5.81 -16.71
N ALA A 29 -7.18 -5.17 -17.12
CA ALA A 29 -7.26 -4.43 -18.39
C ALA A 29 -6.40 -3.16 -18.38
N VAL A 30 -6.38 -2.42 -17.27
CA VAL A 30 -5.54 -1.22 -17.08
C VAL A 30 -4.06 -1.60 -17.05
N MET A 31 -3.70 -2.72 -16.43
CA MET A 31 -2.33 -3.26 -16.44
C MET A 31 -1.89 -3.70 -17.83
N ALA A 32 -2.77 -4.37 -18.60
CA ALA A 32 -2.48 -4.79 -19.97
C ALA A 32 -2.29 -3.59 -20.92
N THR A 33 -3.03 -2.51 -20.70
CA THR A 33 -3.01 -1.31 -21.55
C THR A 33 -1.82 -0.39 -21.22
N ASN A 34 -1.47 -0.26 -19.94
CA ASN A 34 -0.49 0.74 -19.51
C ASN A 34 0.91 0.18 -19.25
N LEU A 35 1.06 -1.11 -18.90
CA LEU A 35 2.34 -1.67 -18.45
C LEU A 35 3.09 -2.36 -19.61
N PRO A 36 4.29 -1.87 -20.00
CA PRO A 36 5.12 -2.56 -20.99
C PRO A 36 5.45 -4.00 -20.54
N PRO A 37 5.58 -4.96 -21.47
CA PRO A 37 5.76 -6.38 -21.15
C PRO A 37 7.08 -6.70 -20.42
N ALA A 38 8.01 -5.74 -20.32
CA ALA A 38 9.32 -5.91 -19.69
C ALA A 38 9.40 -5.42 -18.23
N HIS A 39 8.29 -4.93 -17.63
CA HIS A 39 8.35 -4.43 -16.25
C HIS A 39 8.35 -5.58 -15.23
N PRO A 40 9.31 -5.61 -14.29
CA PRO A 40 9.45 -6.66 -13.28
C PRO A 40 8.26 -6.73 -12.29
N LEU A 41 7.47 -5.65 -12.18
CA LEU A 41 6.23 -5.66 -11.41
C LEU A 41 5.09 -6.39 -12.11
N ARG A 42 5.15 -6.58 -13.43
CA ARG A 42 4.09 -7.27 -14.18
C ARG A 42 3.95 -8.70 -13.71
N GLU A 43 5.05 -9.44 -13.57
CA GLU A 43 5.03 -10.83 -13.14
C GLU A 43 4.45 -10.98 -11.74
N ALA A 44 4.98 -10.23 -10.75
CA ALA A 44 4.50 -10.25 -9.38
C ALA A 44 3.03 -9.84 -9.24
N LEU A 45 2.60 -8.83 -9.99
CA LEU A 45 1.20 -8.37 -9.96
C LEU A 45 0.27 -9.32 -10.73
N THR A 46 0.72 -9.92 -11.84
CA THR A 46 -0.08 -10.94 -12.57
C THR A 46 -0.19 -12.25 -11.79
N SER A 47 0.86 -12.68 -11.08
CA SER A 47 0.80 -13.86 -10.23
C SER A 47 -0.15 -13.66 -9.04
N ALA A 48 -0.17 -12.46 -8.46
CA ALA A 48 -1.09 -12.13 -7.37
C ALA A 48 -2.53 -11.85 -7.84
N LEU A 49 -2.73 -11.44 -9.10
CA LEU A 49 -4.06 -11.33 -9.70
C LEU A 49 -4.61 -12.67 -10.20
N ALA A 50 -3.76 -13.61 -10.61
CA ALA A 50 -4.18 -14.88 -11.21
C ALA A 50 -5.23 -15.65 -10.38
N PRO A 51 -5.15 -15.71 -9.04
CA PRO A 51 -6.15 -16.43 -8.27
C PRO A 51 -7.37 -15.55 -7.90
N LEU A 52 -7.41 -14.27 -8.28
CA LEU A 52 -8.54 -13.35 -8.11
C LEU A 52 -9.44 -13.26 -9.36
N VAL A 53 -8.93 -13.69 -10.51
CA VAL A 53 -9.72 -13.83 -11.73
C VAL A 53 -10.44 -15.19 -11.66
N THR A 54 -11.65 -15.21 -11.10
CA THR A 54 -12.58 -16.29 -11.39
C THR A 54 -12.85 -16.30 -12.90
N PRO A 55 -12.77 -17.46 -13.59
CA PRO A 55 -12.97 -17.55 -15.03
C PRO A 55 -14.46 -17.43 -15.33
N LEU A 56 -15.00 -16.21 -15.31
CA LEU A 56 -16.31 -15.89 -15.86
C LEU A 56 -16.24 -14.49 -16.48
N ASP A 57 -15.57 -14.44 -17.62
CA ASP A 57 -16.07 -13.85 -18.88
C ASP A 57 -14.89 -13.57 -19.81
N ALA A 58 -14.45 -14.65 -20.45
CA ALA A 58 -13.83 -14.57 -21.76
C ALA A 58 -14.93 -14.28 -22.80
N ALA A 59 -15.34 -13.02 -22.95
CA ALA A 59 -16.04 -12.41 -24.08
C ALA A 59 -16.40 -10.98 -23.65
N SER A 60 -16.08 -9.89 -24.35
CA SER A 60 -16.05 -9.69 -25.80
C SER A 60 -15.00 -8.65 -26.19
N SER A 61 -14.33 -8.93 -27.29
CA SER A 61 -13.57 -8.01 -28.14
C SER A 61 -14.39 -6.74 -28.43
N ASP A 62 -13.70 -5.60 -28.54
CA ASP A 62 -13.84 -4.69 -29.69
C ASP A 62 -12.62 -3.78 -29.73
N GLU A 63 -11.98 -3.75 -30.91
CA GLU A 63 -10.82 -2.94 -31.20
C GLU A 63 -11.16 -1.45 -31.15
N ASP A 64 -10.30 -0.62 -30.55
CA ASP A 64 -9.67 0.47 -31.29
C ASP A 64 -8.69 1.32 -30.46
N LYS A 65 -7.58 1.66 -31.13
CA LYS A 65 -6.45 2.54 -30.76
C LYS A 65 -5.44 1.98 -29.75
N LYS A 66 -4.41 1.32 -30.31
CA LYS A 66 -3.03 1.33 -29.81
C LYS A 66 -2.56 2.79 -29.65
N GLU A 67 -2.84 3.42 -28.52
CA GLU A 67 -2.02 4.54 -28.08
C GLU A 67 -0.64 3.98 -27.71
N LYS A 68 0.42 4.62 -28.22
CA LYS A 68 1.81 4.28 -27.88
C LYS A 68 1.93 4.13 -26.35
N PRO A 69 2.67 3.14 -25.82
CA PRO A 69 2.85 3.01 -24.38
C PRO A 69 3.45 4.31 -23.87
N ARG A 70 2.63 5.13 -23.21
CA ARG A 70 3.15 6.29 -22.50
C ARG A 70 4.04 5.74 -21.41
N PRO A 71 5.29 6.21 -21.27
CA PRO A 71 6.10 5.80 -20.13
C PRO A 71 5.31 6.17 -18.87
N LEU A 72 4.89 5.15 -18.11
CA LEU A 72 4.19 5.33 -16.86
C LEU A 72 5.09 6.15 -15.93
N SER A 73 4.50 7.17 -15.31
CA SER A 73 5.20 7.82 -14.21
C SER A 73 5.41 6.78 -13.10
N PRO A 74 6.54 6.83 -12.37
CA PRO A 74 6.77 5.93 -11.24
C PRO A 74 5.65 6.06 -10.19
N GLU A 75 5.01 7.22 -10.10
CA GLU A 75 3.84 7.47 -9.25
C GLU A 75 2.62 6.61 -9.63
N ALA A 76 2.32 6.50 -10.93
CA ALA A 76 1.22 5.68 -11.42
C ALA A 76 1.48 4.19 -11.16
N GLU A 77 2.74 3.75 -11.29
CA GLU A 77 3.14 2.38 -11.02
C GLU A 77 3.00 2.03 -9.52
N VAL A 78 3.45 2.90 -8.61
CA VAL A 78 3.25 2.71 -7.16
C VAL A 78 1.77 2.70 -6.81
N LEU A 79 0.97 3.64 -7.33
CA LEU A 79 -0.47 3.68 -7.04
C LEU A 79 -1.20 2.41 -7.51
N LEU A 80 -0.88 1.92 -8.71
CA LEU A 80 -1.46 0.69 -9.24
C LEU A 80 -1.12 -0.51 -8.36
N SER A 81 0.16 -0.61 -7.96
CA SER A 81 0.62 -1.69 -7.09
C SER A 81 0.00 -1.64 -5.69
N LEU A 82 -0.20 -0.45 -5.13
CA LEU A 82 -0.90 -0.24 -3.87
C LEU A 82 -2.34 -0.74 -3.94
N LEU A 83 -3.02 -0.45 -5.05
CA LEU A 83 -4.40 -0.88 -5.26
C LEU A 83 -4.51 -2.41 -5.39
N VAL A 84 -3.55 -3.05 -6.07
CA VAL A 84 -3.47 -4.52 -6.13
C VAL A 84 -3.25 -5.10 -4.73
N LEU A 85 -2.37 -4.52 -3.92
CA LEU A 85 -2.14 -4.97 -2.54
C LEU A 85 -3.43 -4.94 -1.72
N ILE A 86 -4.23 -3.86 -1.84
CA ILE A 86 -5.52 -3.75 -1.14
C ILE A 86 -6.47 -4.87 -1.57
N LEU A 87 -6.58 -5.15 -2.87
CA LEU A 87 -7.44 -6.23 -3.36
C LEU A 87 -6.99 -7.62 -2.91
N VAL A 88 -5.68 -7.87 -2.82
CA VAL A 88 -5.15 -9.14 -2.31
C VAL A 88 -5.46 -9.31 -0.82
N ILE A 89 -5.39 -8.22 -0.05
CA ILE A 89 -5.81 -8.20 1.36
C ILE A 89 -7.31 -8.52 1.47
N ASP A 90 -8.15 -7.92 0.63
CA ASP A 90 -9.60 -8.17 0.59
C ASP A 90 -9.94 -9.62 0.18
N ALA A 91 -9.10 -10.22 -0.68
CA ALA A 91 -9.16 -11.62 -1.09
C ALA A 91 -8.71 -12.59 0.01
N LYS A 92 -8.19 -12.10 1.13
CA LYS A 92 -7.64 -12.87 2.26
C LYS A 92 -6.49 -13.80 1.87
N LYS A 93 -5.77 -13.53 0.77
CA LYS A 93 -4.57 -14.30 0.39
C LYS A 93 -3.34 -13.72 1.09
N LYS A 94 -3.09 -14.27 2.28
CA LYS A 94 -2.11 -13.73 3.21
C LYS A 94 -0.66 -13.81 2.71
N GLU A 95 -0.29 -14.94 2.10
CA GLU A 95 1.09 -15.19 1.69
C GLU A 95 1.50 -14.37 0.45
N GLU A 96 0.63 -14.32 -0.55
CA GLU A 96 0.81 -13.48 -1.74
C GLU A 96 0.88 -11.99 -1.38
N GLY A 97 0.03 -11.55 -0.44
CA GLY A 97 0.04 -10.17 0.05
C GLY A 97 1.37 -9.79 0.73
N CYS A 98 1.98 -10.69 1.50
CA CYS A 98 3.29 -10.45 2.11
C CYS A 98 4.41 -10.38 1.06
N ALA A 99 4.42 -11.30 0.09
CA ALA A 99 5.42 -11.30 -0.98
C ALA A 99 5.34 -10.04 -1.85
N LEU A 100 4.12 -9.59 -2.17
CA LEU A 100 3.89 -8.32 -2.84
C LEU A 100 4.40 -7.15 -2.02
N ALA A 101 4.04 -7.07 -0.73
CA ALA A 101 4.48 -5.97 0.13
C ALA A 101 6.01 -5.82 0.16
N ASP A 102 6.74 -6.93 0.09
CA ASP A 102 8.20 -6.95 0.05
C ASP A 102 8.78 -6.42 -1.26
N THR A 103 8.22 -6.89 -2.37
CA THR A 103 8.61 -6.40 -3.70
C THR A 103 8.34 -4.90 -3.81
N LEU A 104 7.23 -4.42 -3.25
CA LEU A 104 6.89 -2.99 -3.24
C LEU A 104 7.79 -2.18 -2.32
N TYR A 105 8.20 -2.74 -1.18
CA TYR A 105 9.16 -2.09 -0.29
C TYR A 105 10.52 -1.89 -0.98
N GLU A 106 11.05 -2.92 -1.63
CA GLU A 106 12.31 -2.85 -2.38
C GLU A 106 12.24 -1.83 -3.52
N ARG A 107 11.12 -1.81 -4.25
CA ARG A 107 10.86 -0.85 -5.32
C ARG A 107 10.77 0.58 -4.83
N LEU A 108 10.09 0.80 -3.72
CA LEU A 108 9.98 2.12 -3.12
C LEU A 108 11.35 2.62 -2.65
N SER A 109 12.18 1.74 -2.08
CA SER A 109 13.55 2.10 -1.70
C SER A 109 14.43 2.50 -2.90
N ALA A 110 14.13 2.01 -4.11
CA ALA A 110 14.84 2.40 -5.32
C ALA A 110 14.43 3.78 -5.84
N TRP A 111 13.21 4.23 -5.58
CA TRP A 111 12.67 5.51 -6.05
C TRP A 111 12.57 6.52 -4.92
N ASN A 112 13.68 7.21 -4.64
CA ASN A 112 13.74 8.19 -3.56
C ASN A 112 13.25 9.59 -3.98
N ARG A 113 12.02 9.68 -4.51
CA ARG A 113 11.43 10.95 -4.99
C ARG A 113 10.42 11.48 -3.98
N ARG A 114 10.50 12.79 -3.66
CA ARG A 114 9.59 13.46 -2.70
C ARG A 114 8.10 13.39 -3.07
N THR A 115 7.77 13.21 -4.35
CA THR A 115 6.37 13.00 -4.78
C THR A 115 5.81 11.64 -4.39
N LEU A 116 6.68 10.67 -4.06
CA LEU A 116 6.30 9.33 -3.60
C LEU A 116 6.04 9.26 -2.10
N ASP A 117 6.37 10.31 -1.35
CA ASP A 117 6.21 10.39 0.11
C ASP A 117 4.78 10.08 0.61
N PRO A 118 3.70 10.62 0.00
CA PRO A 118 2.34 10.29 0.42
C PRO A 118 1.95 8.85 0.09
N PHE A 119 2.52 8.30 -0.99
CA PHE A 119 2.27 6.90 -1.38
C PHE A 119 3.02 5.93 -0.48
N ALA A 120 4.25 6.29 -0.05
CA ALA A 120 5.05 5.54 0.90
C ALA A 120 4.32 5.36 2.24
N GLU A 121 3.74 6.44 2.79
CA GLU A 121 2.92 6.38 4.00
C GLU A 121 1.81 5.32 3.88
N ARG A 122 1.05 5.38 2.78
CA ARG A 122 -0.06 4.45 2.53
C ARG A 122 0.43 3.03 2.34
N LEU A 123 1.54 2.86 1.61
CA LEU A 123 2.14 1.54 1.41
C LEU A 123 2.56 0.92 2.73
N TYR A 124 3.25 1.65 3.63
CA TYR A 124 3.64 1.11 4.93
C TYR A 124 2.44 0.72 5.79
N PHE A 125 1.36 1.50 5.73
CA PHE A 125 0.11 1.15 6.42
C PHE A 125 -0.48 -0.17 5.90
N TYR A 126 -0.70 -0.29 4.59
CA TYR A 126 -1.27 -1.51 4.00
C TYR A 126 -0.33 -2.72 4.09
N ALA A 127 0.98 -2.51 3.99
CA ALA A 127 1.97 -3.55 4.22
C ALA A 127 1.91 -4.07 5.65
N SER A 128 1.89 -3.19 6.66
CA SER A 128 1.75 -3.60 8.06
C SER A 128 0.47 -4.40 8.31
N TRP A 129 -0.62 -4.05 7.63
CA TRP A 129 -1.89 -4.76 7.73
C TRP A 129 -1.84 -6.14 7.07
N ALA A 130 -1.21 -6.27 5.89
CA ALA A 130 -0.98 -7.57 5.24
C ALA A 130 -0.19 -8.52 6.16
N TYR A 131 0.87 -8.01 6.79
CA TYR A 131 1.69 -8.75 7.76
C TYR A 131 0.93 -9.14 9.04
N GLU A 132 0.05 -8.26 9.52
CA GLU A 132 -0.85 -8.56 10.64
C GLU A 132 -1.84 -9.68 10.29
N CYS A 133 -2.43 -9.64 9.08
CA CYS A 133 -3.31 -10.69 8.59
C CYS A 133 -2.58 -12.05 8.48
N ALA A 134 -1.30 -12.05 8.09
CA ALA A 134 -0.45 -13.23 8.03
C ALA A 134 0.09 -13.68 9.40
N GLY A 135 -0.04 -12.88 10.46
CA GLY A 135 0.49 -13.17 11.79
C GLY A 135 2.01 -13.02 11.93
N LYS A 136 2.70 -12.58 10.87
CA LYS A 136 4.17 -12.42 10.80
C LYS A 136 4.60 -10.96 11.03
N LEU A 137 3.98 -10.30 12.01
CA LEU A 137 4.18 -8.86 12.24
C LEU A 137 5.59 -8.53 12.79
N GLN A 138 6.32 -9.52 13.32
CA GLN A 138 7.72 -9.40 13.76
C GLN A 138 8.66 -8.96 12.62
N ASP A 139 8.54 -9.60 11.46
CA ASP A 139 9.48 -9.43 10.34
C ASP A 139 9.45 -8.00 9.78
N MET A 140 8.27 -7.37 9.84
CA MET A 140 8.03 -6.02 9.37
C MET A 140 8.75 -4.95 10.23
N ARG A 141 9.11 -5.24 11.48
CA ARG A 141 9.74 -4.26 12.39
C ARG A 141 11.06 -3.72 11.85
N SER A 142 11.91 -4.61 11.33
CA SER A 142 13.21 -4.25 10.80
C SER A 142 13.07 -3.28 9.61
N LYS A 143 12.14 -3.60 8.70
CA LYS A 143 11.78 -2.79 7.53
C LYS A 143 11.21 -1.43 7.92
N LEU A 144 10.32 -1.39 8.92
CA LEU A 144 9.75 -0.13 9.44
C LEU A 144 10.81 0.73 10.14
N LEU A 145 11.72 0.14 10.93
CA LEU A 145 12.80 0.90 11.57
C LEU A 145 13.76 1.50 10.53
N ALA A 146 14.10 0.75 9.47
CA ALA A 146 14.89 1.25 8.36
C ALA A 146 14.17 2.41 7.64
N ALA A 147 12.88 2.21 7.32
CA ALA A 147 12.04 3.24 6.69
C ALA A 147 11.87 4.50 7.56
N HIS A 148 11.81 4.35 8.89
CA HIS A 148 11.72 5.48 9.80
C HIS A 148 13.00 6.32 9.76
N ARG A 149 14.18 5.68 9.76
CA ARG A 149 15.47 6.38 9.67
C ARG A 149 15.60 7.15 8.35
N THR A 150 15.18 6.55 7.23
CA THR A 150 15.20 7.24 5.93
C THR A 150 14.20 8.40 5.89
N ALA A 151 13.01 8.25 6.49
CA ALA A 151 12.04 9.33 6.60
C ALA A 151 12.56 10.51 7.44
N CYS A 152 13.26 10.23 8.54
CA CYS A 152 13.92 11.26 9.35
C CYS A 152 14.99 12.02 8.55
N LEU A 153 15.78 11.31 7.72
CA LEU A 153 16.81 11.91 6.87
C LEU A 153 16.21 12.83 5.79
N HIS A 154 15.07 12.44 5.21
CA HIS A 154 14.40 13.25 4.17
C HIS A 154 13.47 14.33 4.72
N HIS A 155 13.40 14.45 6.05
CA HIS A 155 12.47 15.35 6.75
C HIS A 155 11.01 15.17 6.29
N ASN A 156 10.61 13.92 6.04
CA ASN A 156 9.24 13.58 5.69
C ASN A 156 8.43 13.32 6.96
N THR A 157 7.77 14.37 7.45
CA THR A 157 7.01 14.36 8.70
C THR A 157 5.82 13.40 8.68
N ALA A 158 5.17 13.22 7.51
CA ALA A 158 4.03 12.33 7.35
C ALA A 158 4.42 10.85 7.47
N CYS A 159 5.45 10.41 6.73
CA CYS A 159 5.98 9.05 6.84
C CYS A 159 6.61 8.78 8.20
N GLN A 160 7.29 9.77 8.79
CA GLN A 160 7.88 9.65 10.12
C GLN A 160 6.80 9.35 11.17
N ALA A 161 5.73 10.14 11.22
CA ALA A 161 4.64 9.98 12.19
C ALA A 161 3.91 8.63 12.02
N THR A 162 3.62 8.24 10.78
CA THR A 162 2.90 6.98 10.49
C THR A 162 3.73 5.75 10.82
N THR A 163 5.00 5.72 10.40
CA THR A 163 5.91 4.60 10.69
C THR A 163 6.13 4.44 12.19
N LEU A 164 6.25 5.56 12.92
CA LEU A 164 6.36 5.55 14.38
C LEU A 164 5.10 4.96 15.02
N ASN A 165 3.91 5.42 14.63
CA ASN A 165 2.64 4.86 15.12
C ASN A 165 2.48 3.36 14.82
N LEU A 166 2.92 2.91 13.64
CA LEU A 166 2.91 1.49 13.25
C LEU A 166 3.87 0.66 14.11
N LEU A 167 5.07 1.18 14.42
CA LEU A 167 6.03 0.52 15.31
C LEU A 167 5.48 0.39 16.74
N LEU A 168 4.89 1.45 17.30
CA LEU A 168 4.28 1.39 18.63
C LEU A 168 3.14 0.37 18.69
N ARG A 169 2.27 0.34 17.67
CA ARG A 169 1.21 -0.68 17.56
C ARG A 169 1.79 -2.09 17.55
N ASN A 170 2.89 -2.30 16.82
CA ASN A 170 3.58 -3.59 16.75
C ASN A 170 4.13 -4.02 18.12
N TYR A 171 4.83 -3.13 18.83
CA TYR A 171 5.34 -3.45 20.17
C TYR A 171 4.22 -3.73 21.17
N LEU A 172 3.11 -2.99 21.10
CA LEU A 172 1.95 -3.21 21.95
C LEU A 172 1.29 -4.57 21.69
N HIS A 173 1.17 -4.97 20.42
CA HIS A 173 0.61 -6.27 20.03
C HIS A 173 1.40 -7.44 20.66
N TYR A 174 2.73 -7.32 20.72
CA TYR A 174 3.61 -8.34 21.31
C TYR A 174 3.99 -8.07 22.76
N ARG A 175 3.34 -7.10 23.43
CA ARG A 175 3.58 -6.72 24.84
C ARG A 175 5.05 -6.40 25.17
N LEU A 176 5.77 -5.81 24.22
CA LEU A 176 7.19 -5.48 24.34
C LEU A 176 7.38 -4.02 24.82
N PHE A 177 6.95 -3.74 26.06
CA PHE A 177 6.87 -2.37 26.60
C PHE A 177 8.24 -1.71 26.75
N ASP A 178 9.26 -2.42 27.25
CA ASP A 178 10.62 -1.89 27.43
C ASP A 178 11.25 -1.41 26.12
N GLN A 179 10.95 -2.09 25.00
CA GLN A 179 11.46 -1.70 23.69
C GLN A 179 10.72 -0.49 23.13
N ALA A 180 9.42 -0.41 23.41
CA ALA A 180 8.60 0.74 23.01
C ALA A 180 9.05 2.01 23.74
N ASP A 181 9.30 1.93 25.04
CA ASP A 181 9.79 3.06 25.84
C ASP A 181 11.15 3.56 25.36
N LYS A 182 12.11 2.64 25.13
CA LYS A 182 13.41 2.98 24.54
C LYS A 182 13.31 3.64 23.17
N LEU A 183 12.29 3.28 22.38
CA LEU A 183 12.03 3.94 21.09
C LEU A 183 11.49 5.35 21.32
N LEU A 184 10.55 5.53 22.24
CA LEU A 184 9.97 6.84 22.57
C LEU A 184 11.00 7.82 23.13
N THR A 185 11.95 7.36 23.95
CA THR A 185 13.03 8.24 24.45
C THR A 185 13.90 8.80 23.33
N LYS A 186 14.03 8.08 22.21
CA LYS A 186 14.92 8.42 21.09
C LYS A 186 14.21 9.08 19.92
N ALA A 187 12.95 8.76 19.71
CA ALA A 187 12.19 9.23 18.56
C ALA A 187 11.50 10.56 18.89
N THR A 188 11.78 11.59 18.11
CA THR A 188 11.05 12.85 18.17
C THR A 188 9.81 12.78 17.29
N PHE A 189 8.66 13.13 17.83
CA PHE A 189 7.42 13.22 17.06
C PHE A 189 7.36 14.57 16.34
N PRO A 190 7.11 14.61 15.01
CA PRO A 190 7.05 15.86 14.26
C PRO A 190 5.78 16.66 14.57
N GLU A 191 5.91 17.95 14.83
CA GLU A 191 4.78 18.84 15.18
C GLU A 191 3.85 19.09 13.99
N GLN A 192 4.37 19.06 12.76
CA GLN A 192 3.62 19.26 11.52
C GLN A 192 2.85 18.01 11.07
N ALA A 193 2.75 16.99 11.91
CA ALA A 193 1.98 15.78 11.59
C ALA A 193 0.48 16.06 11.54
N SER A 194 -0.25 15.22 10.80
CA SER A 194 -1.71 15.24 10.81
C SER A 194 -2.24 15.01 12.23
N ILE A 195 -3.25 15.80 12.63
CA ILE A 195 -3.94 15.69 13.92
C ILE A 195 -4.36 14.25 14.22
N THR A 196 -4.78 13.50 13.19
CA THR A 196 -5.17 12.10 13.34
C THR A 196 -4.00 11.21 13.76
N GLN A 197 -2.80 11.45 13.24
CA GLN A 197 -1.60 10.70 13.62
C GLN A 197 -1.10 11.11 15.01
N THR A 198 -1.19 12.40 15.34
CA THR A 198 -0.84 12.91 16.67
C THR A 198 -1.74 12.33 17.76
N ALA A 199 -3.05 12.27 17.53
CA ALA A 199 -3.99 11.66 18.47
C ALA A 199 -3.68 10.18 18.73
N ARG A 200 -3.34 9.42 17.67
CA ARG A 200 -2.93 8.01 17.81
C ARG A 200 -1.63 7.87 18.59
N PHE A 201 -0.65 8.73 18.32
CA PHE A 201 0.62 8.73 19.01
C PHE A 201 0.43 8.96 20.52
N LEU A 202 -0.33 9.98 20.90
CA LEU A 202 -0.64 10.27 22.30
C LEU A 202 -1.37 9.12 22.99
N TYR A 203 -2.31 8.46 22.31
CA TYR A 203 -2.97 7.27 22.82
C TYR A 203 -1.99 6.12 23.11
N TYR A 204 -1.09 5.81 22.17
CA TYR A 204 -0.09 4.76 22.37
C TYR A 204 0.89 5.12 23.48
N ASN A 205 1.33 6.38 23.54
CA ASN A 205 2.22 6.86 24.58
C ASN A 205 1.58 6.67 25.97
N GLY A 206 0.35 7.15 26.17
CA GLY A 206 -0.36 6.98 27.44
C GLY A 206 -0.57 5.52 27.83
N ARG A 207 -0.82 4.62 26.86
CA ARG A 207 -0.91 3.18 27.14
C ARG A 207 0.40 2.57 27.58
N ILE A 208 1.52 2.98 27.00
CA ILE A 208 2.85 2.48 27.38
C ILE A 208 3.20 2.99 28.77
N SER A 209 2.99 4.28 29.06
CA SER A 209 3.25 4.87 30.38
C SER A 209 2.41 4.27 31.51
N CYS A 210 1.18 3.82 31.22
CA CYS A 210 0.32 3.16 32.22
C CYS A 210 0.65 1.67 32.43
N SER A 211 1.36 1.05 31.49
CA SER A 211 1.69 -0.39 31.54
C SER A 211 3.07 -0.68 32.14
N LEU A 212 3.86 0.36 32.37
CA LEU A 212 5.14 0.36 33.08
C LEU A 212 4.92 0.75 34.54
#